data_AF-A0A1G8JT35-F1
#
_entry.id   AF-A0A1G8JT35-F1
#
_cell.length_a   1.000
_cell.length_b   1.000
_cell.length_c   1.000
_cell.angle_alpha   90.00
_cell.angle_beta   90.00
_cell.angle_gamma   90.00
#
_symmetry.space_group_name_H-M   'P 1'
#
loop_
_entity.id
_entity.type
_entity.pdbx_description
1 polymer ?
#
loop_
_entity_poly.entity_id
_entity_poly.type
_entity_poly.pdbx_seq_one_letter_code
_entity_poly.pdbx_strand_id
1 'polypeptide(L)'
;MGERFKKRIVSVLALAVAVCLCFSSSVQASQSEVDRLKEESKNATQKVDDIKNKKKQAQDSKDQLQGQADSLAGQITSLNNQISTVTGEISETEQNIAVVEADLETLSGEIEEIQNSLDVQKNAMKLRIKYMYENRTTNTLVNFVESGSMAEFLQRLEYMAQITAYDQKAIKKFEATQLDLEEKKAEVEEKNKQLSAYQDTLISKKSQLGTLVGTTTSALNTTNGQIADTQAAIEELERQQKEAEEYEKKIQKQYRDAQLALAQKLAGEHGAYSGGYSTDDEETLLLAALIQAEADNQGADGRLAVGSVVMNRVASSKFPNTIAGVIYSPGQFAPVASGRVALILANGPNSGCQYAAAQAIAGNTNTDALFFFTVSYAQNLHDRQVAEGKEGFLDRTEGVTINAHYFYNYK
;
A
#
# COMPACT_ATOMS: atom_id res chain seq x y z
N MET A 1 -35.87 -58.64 -65.84
CA MET A 1 -34.90 -58.10 -64.86
C MET A 1 -35.56 -57.02 -63.99
N GLY A 2 -36.54 -57.37 -63.14
CA GLY A 2 -37.48 -56.37 -62.59
C GLY A 2 -37.49 -56.11 -61.09
N GLU A 3 -37.30 -57.13 -60.23
CA GLU A 3 -37.55 -56.95 -58.78
C GLU A 3 -36.34 -57.24 -57.87
N ARG A 4 -35.47 -58.18 -58.24
CA ARG A 4 -34.31 -58.57 -57.40
C ARG A 4 -33.19 -57.52 -57.37
N PHE A 5 -33.09 -56.67 -58.41
CA PHE A 5 -32.11 -55.59 -58.48
C PHE A 5 -32.56 -54.35 -57.67
N LYS A 6 -33.87 -54.04 -57.67
CA LYS A 6 -34.45 -52.94 -56.89
C LYS A 6 -34.39 -53.20 -55.38
N LYS A 7 -34.64 -54.43 -54.91
CA LYS A 7 -34.52 -54.78 -53.48
C LYS A 7 -33.08 -54.67 -52.97
N ARG A 8 -32.06 -55.06 -53.75
CA ARG A 8 -30.65 -54.93 -53.33
C ARG A 8 -30.15 -53.48 -53.27
N ILE A 9 -30.63 -52.60 -54.16
CA ILE A 9 -30.25 -51.17 -54.14
C ILE A 9 -30.91 -50.42 -52.98
N VAL A 10 -32.18 -50.72 -52.67
CA VAL A 10 -32.90 -50.09 -51.55
C VAL A 10 -32.34 -50.53 -50.19
N SER A 11 -31.88 -51.79 -50.05
CA SER A 11 -31.23 -52.27 -48.81
C SER A 11 -29.85 -51.65 -48.56
N VAL A 12 -29.07 -51.36 -49.61
CA VAL A 12 -27.73 -50.75 -49.49
C VAL A 12 -27.84 -49.24 -49.26
N LEU A 13 -28.84 -48.55 -49.85
CA LEU A 13 -29.13 -47.14 -49.54
C LEU A 13 -29.69 -46.94 -48.14
N ALA A 14 -30.55 -47.84 -47.64
CA ALA A 14 -31.11 -47.72 -46.29
C ALA A 14 -30.06 -47.99 -45.19
N LEU A 15 -29.06 -48.84 -45.45
CA LEU A 15 -27.94 -49.09 -44.53
C LEU A 15 -26.93 -47.91 -44.56
N ALA A 16 -26.69 -47.31 -45.72
CA ALA A 16 -25.83 -46.12 -45.84
C ALA A 16 -26.45 -44.86 -45.20
N VAL A 17 -27.77 -44.69 -45.30
CA VAL A 17 -28.49 -43.56 -44.67
C VAL A 17 -28.68 -43.77 -43.16
N ALA A 18 -28.85 -45.01 -42.68
CA ALA A 18 -28.91 -45.32 -41.25
C ALA A 18 -27.53 -45.19 -40.55
N VAL A 19 -26.43 -45.52 -41.24
CA VAL A 19 -25.06 -45.25 -40.77
C VAL A 19 -24.78 -43.74 -40.79
N CYS A 20 -25.21 -42.98 -41.80
CA CYS A 20 -25.10 -41.51 -41.75
C CYS A 20 -25.92 -40.86 -40.62
N LEU A 21 -27.13 -41.34 -40.30
CA LEU A 21 -27.99 -40.74 -39.28
C LEU A 21 -27.59 -41.09 -37.83
N CYS A 22 -27.00 -42.27 -37.59
CA CYS A 22 -26.47 -42.65 -36.27
C CYS A 22 -25.07 -42.10 -35.98
N PHE A 23 -24.28 -41.75 -37.02
CA PHE A 23 -22.95 -41.14 -36.85
C PHE A 23 -22.99 -39.62 -36.74
N SER A 24 -23.92 -38.94 -37.44
CA SER A 24 -24.14 -37.48 -37.30
C SER A 24 -24.45 -37.05 -35.85
N SER A 25 -25.20 -37.89 -35.12
CA SER A 25 -25.55 -37.67 -33.72
C SER A 25 -24.37 -37.85 -32.76
N SER A 26 -23.37 -38.68 -33.11
CA SER A 26 -22.17 -38.90 -32.29
C SER A 26 -21.11 -37.79 -32.44
N VAL A 27 -21.07 -37.11 -33.59
CA VAL A 27 -20.21 -35.95 -33.87
C VAL A 27 -20.80 -34.68 -33.24
N GLN A 28 -22.12 -34.46 -33.37
CA GLN A 28 -22.83 -33.35 -32.72
C GLN A 28 -22.73 -33.38 -31.19
N ALA A 29 -22.77 -34.58 -30.58
CA ALA A 29 -22.62 -34.73 -29.12
C ALA A 29 -21.19 -34.42 -28.63
N SER A 30 -20.16 -34.69 -29.44
CA SER A 30 -18.77 -34.30 -29.12
C SER A 30 -18.49 -32.82 -29.39
N GLN A 31 -19.16 -32.20 -30.36
CA GLN A 31 -19.05 -30.75 -30.61
C GLN A 31 -19.64 -29.93 -29.46
N SER A 32 -20.81 -30.32 -28.94
CA SER A 32 -21.45 -29.63 -27.81
C SER A 32 -20.64 -29.75 -26.50
N GLU A 33 -19.88 -30.83 -26.32
CA GLU A 33 -18.96 -31.00 -25.20
C GLU A 33 -17.72 -30.10 -25.30
N VAL A 34 -17.18 -29.92 -26.50
CA VAL A 34 -16.10 -28.95 -26.77
C VAL A 34 -16.58 -27.52 -26.53
N ASP A 35 -17.78 -27.15 -26.95
CA ASP A 35 -18.34 -25.81 -26.71
C ASP A 35 -18.60 -25.54 -25.22
N ARG A 36 -19.08 -26.54 -24.46
CA ARG A 36 -19.24 -26.44 -23.00
C ARG A 36 -17.89 -26.22 -22.32
N LEU A 37 -16.89 -27.03 -22.64
CA LEU A 37 -15.55 -26.94 -22.06
C LEU A 37 -14.83 -25.64 -22.45
N LYS A 38 -15.12 -25.08 -23.63
CA LYS A 38 -14.64 -23.75 -24.04
C LYS A 38 -15.17 -22.65 -23.12
N GLU A 39 -16.47 -22.65 -22.86
CA GLU A 39 -17.08 -21.64 -21.99
C GLU A 39 -16.64 -21.83 -20.52
N GLU A 40 -16.54 -23.07 -20.03
CA GLU A 40 -15.97 -23.36 -18.71
C GLU A 40 -14.51 -22.91 -18.61
N SER A 41 -13.69 -23.14 -19.64
CA SER A 41 -12.30 -22.69 -19.67
C SER A 41 -12.22 -21.16 -19.61
N LYS A 42 -13.05 -20.47 -20.38
CA LYS A 42 -13.11 -19.00 -20.38
C LYS A 42 -13.55 -18.44 -19.03
N ASN A 43 -14.57 -19.03 -18.41
CA ASN A 43 -15.03 -18.63 -17.07
C ASN A 43 -13.97 -18.89 -15.99
N ALA A 44 -13.22 -20.00 -16.10
CA ALA A 44 -12.11 -20.29 -15.21
C ALA A 44 -10.99 -19.25 -15.32
N THR A 45 -10.58 -18.89 -16.54
CA THR A 45 -9.59 -17.82 -16.79
C THR A 45 -10.06 -16.48 -16.24
N GLN A 46 -11.31 -16.07 -16.52
CA GLN A 46 -11.87 -14.82 -15.99
C GLN A 46 -11.86 -14.80 -14.44
N LYS A 47 -12.17 -15.92 -13.80
CA LYS A 47 -12.14 -16.02 -12.34
C LYS A 47 -10.73 -15.85 -11.77
N VAL A 48 -9.71 -16.40 -12.43
CA VAL A 48 -8.30 -16.19 -12.04
C VAL A 48 -7.91 -14.72 -12.17
N ASP A 49 -8.28 -14.07 -13.26
CA ASP A 49 -8.00 -12.64 -13.49
C ASP A 49 -8.70 -11.76 -12.44
N ASP A 50 -9.96 -12.05 -12.11
CA ASP A 50 -10.72 -11.34 -11.07
C ASP A 50 -10.06 -11.47 -9.69
N ILE A 51 -9.62 -12.69 -9.32
CA ILE A 51 -8.93 -12.92 -8.05
C ILE A 51 -7.58 -12.18 -8.03
N LYS A 52 -6.82 -12.21 -9.13
CA LYS A 52 -5.54 -11.49 -9.26
C LYS A 52 -5.74 -9.98 -9.12
N ASN A 53 -6.79 -9.42 -9.74
CA ASN A 53 -7.14 -8.01 -9.61
C ASN A 53 -7.53 -7.64 -8.18
N LYS A 54 -8.36 -8.45 -7.51
CA LYS A 54 -8.72 -8.25 -6.09
C LYS A 54 -7.50 -8.32 -5.18
N LYS A 55 -6.61 -9.29 -5.40
CA LYS A 55 -5.35 -9.42 -4.65
C LYS A 55 -4.48 -8.17 -4.83
N LYS A 56 -4.36 -7.66 -6.05
CA LYS A 56 -3.63 -6.42 -6.32
C LYS A 56 -4.23 -5.22 -5.59
N GLN A 57 -5.54 -5.04 -5.63
CA GLN A 57 -6.22 -3.96 -4.88
C GLN A 57 -6.00 -4.07 -3.36
N ALA A 58 -6.05 -5.28 -2.82
CA ALA A 58 -5.76 -5.53 -1.41
C ALA A 58 -4.29 -5.21 -1.07
N GLN A 59 -3.34 -5.56 -1.95
CA GLN A 59 -1.92 -5.22 -1.79
C GLN A 59 -1.70 -3.69 -1.82
N ASP A 60 -2.28 -2.98 -2.79
CA ASP A 60 -2.20 -1.53 -2.88
C ASP A 60 -2.79 -0.85 -1.63
N SER A 61 -3.90 -1.39 -1.10
CA SER A 61 -4.53 -0.92 0.14
C SER A 61 -3.64 -1.16 1.36
N LYS A 62 -2.98 -2.32 1.44
CA LYS A 62 -2.00 -2.63 2.49
C LYS A 62 -0.83 -1.66 2.45
N ASP A 63 -0.29 -1.37 1.27
CA ASP A 63 0.84 -0.46 1.11
C ASP A 63 0.47 0.97 1.52
N GLN A 64 -0.75 1.43 1.23
CA GLN A 64 -1.28 2.70 1.75
C GLN A 64 -1.38 2.70 3.28
N LEU A 65 -1.96 1.65 3.87
CA LEU A 65 -2.07 1.53 5.33
C LEU A 65 -0.69 1.50 5.99
N GLN A 66 0.29 0.82 5.38
CA GLN A 66 1.67 0.81 5.86
C GLN A 66 2.28 2.21 5.85
N GLY A 67 2.09 2.98 4.77
CA GLY A 67 2.53 4.38 4.71
C GLY A 67 1.86 5.26 5.78
N GLN A 68 0.58 5.02 6.09
CA GLN A 68 -0.11 5.69 7.19
C GLN A 68 0.47 5.29 8.55
N ALA A 69 0.75 4.01 8.79
CA ALA A 69 1.36 3.52 10.02
C ALA A 69 2.77 4.11 10.22
N ASP A 70 3.58 4.20 9.17
CA ASP A 70 4.92 4.79 9.22
C ASP A 70 4.85 6.29 9.54
N SER A 71 3.90 7.01 8.94
CA SER A 71 3.64 8.42 9.27
C SER A 71 3.22 8.60 10.73
N LEU A 72 2.34 7.74 11.24
CA LEU A 72 1.90 7.76 12.64
C LEU A 72 3.06 7.43 13.60
N ALA A 73 3.92 6.47 13.25
CA ALA A 73 5.14 6.16 14.01
C ALA A 73 6.11 7.35 14.05
N GLY A 74 6.25 8.08 12.94
CA GLY A 74 6.99 9.35 12.89
C GLY A 74 6.38 10.42 13.81
N GLN A 75 5.05 10.54 13.82
CA GLN A 75 4.35 11.44 14.75
C GLN A 75 4.60 11.04 16.21
N ILE A 76 4.58 9.75 16.56
CA ILE A 76 4.92 9.28 17.92
C ILE A 76 6.35 9.68 18.31
N THR A 77 7.30 9.59 17.38
CA THR A 77 8.68 10.01 17.65
C THR A 77 8.77 11.51 17.95
N SER A 78 8.06 12.34 17.18
CA SER A 78 7.94 13.78 17.44
C SER A 78 7.26 14.05 18.78
N LEU A 79 6.19 13.31 19.08
CA LEU A 79 5.48 13.40 20.36
C LEU A 79 6.38 13.05 21.54
N ASN A 80 7.27 12.06 21.42
CA ASN A 80 8.22 11.74 22.49
C ASN A 80 9.13 12.92 22.85
N ASN A 81 9.58 13.70 21.85
CA ASN A 81 10.36 14.91 22.10
C ASN A 81 9.51 16.01 22.77
N GLN A 82 8.26 16.17 22.33
CA GLN A 82 7.32 17.11 22.96
C GLN A 82 6.97 16.69 24.40
N ILE A 83 6.79 15.39 24.66
CA ILE A 83 6.59 14.83 25.99
C ILE A 83 7.77 15.18 26.88
N SER A 84 9.01 14.94 26.43
CA SER A 84 10.19 15.28 27.22
C SER A 84 10.26 16.77 27.56
N THR A 85 9.86 17.64 26.63
CA THR A 85 9.83 19.09 26.84
C THR A 85 8.77 19.46 27.87
N VAL A 86 7.54 19.01 27.67
CA VAL A 86 6.40 19.29 28.56
C VAL A 86 6.62 18.69 29.95
N THR A 87 7.25 17.52 30.05
CA THR A 87 7.64 16.93 31.34
C THR A 87 8.63 17.82 32.08
N GLY A 88 9.61 18.42 31.38
CA GLY A 88 10.50 19.41 31.96
C GLY A 88 9.76 20.64 32.48
N GLU A 89 8.85 21.20 31.67
CA GLU A 89 8.02 22.35 32.06
C GLU A 89 7.07 22.03 33.23
N ILE A 90 6.55 20.79 33.31
CA ILE A 90 5.75 20.30 34.44
C ILE A 90 6.60 20.29 35.71
N SER A 91 7.81 19.72 35.65
CA SER A 91 8.72 19.69 36.81
C SER A 91 9.11 21.10 37.26
N GLU A 92 9.35 22.03 36.34
CA GLU A 92 9.60 23.44 36.66
C GLU A 92 8.38 24.10 37.31
N THR A 93 7.17 23.86 36.79
CA THR A 93 5.92 24.39 37.36
C THR A 93 5.66 23.84 38.76
N GLU A 94 5.90 22.55 38.99
CA GLU A 94 5.77 21.90 40.31
C GLU A 94 6.79 22.47 41.33
N GLN A 95 8.01 22.80 40.89
CA GLN A 95 8.98 23.51 41.73
C GLN A 95 8.52 24.94 42.06
N ASN A 96 8.00 25.68 41.08
CA ASN A 96 7.48 27.02 41.31
C ASN A 96 6.29 27.03 42.28
N ILE A 97 5.39 26.03 42.19
CA ILE A 97 4.30 25.83 43.14
C ILE A 97 4.86 25.64 44.55
N ALA A 98 5.83 24.72 44.73
CA ALA A 98 6.41 24.46 46.04
C ALA A 98 7.08 25.70 46.66
N VAL A 99 7.74 26.53 45.84
CA VAL A 99 8.31 27.82 46.29
C VAL A 99 7.22 28.78 46.74
N VAL A 100 6.14 28.93 45.97
CA VAL A 100 5.02 29.83 46.34
C VAL A 100 4.29 29.34 47.59
N GLU A 101 4.11 28.03 47.75
CA GLU A 101 3.50 27.45 48.96
C GLU A 101 4.36 27.71 50.22
N ALA A 102 5.68 27.60 50.10
CA ALA A 102 6.61 27.94 51.20
C ALA A 102 6.60 29.44 51.54
N ASP A 103 6.52 30.32 50.53
CA ASP A 103 6.36 31.76 50.74
C ASP A 103 5.05 32.07 51.47
N LEU A 104 3.94 31.41 51.08
CA LEU A 104 2.64 31.57 51.71
C LEU A 104 2.62 31.10 53.17
N GLU A 105 3.33 30.01 53.49
CA GLU A 105 3.51 29.54 54.87
C GLU A 105 4.28 30.58 55.71
N THR A 106 5.37 31.11 55.15
CA THR A 106 6.17 32.16 55.81
C THR A 106 5.34 33.42 56.07
N LEU A 107 4.63 33.92 55.04
CA LEU A 107 3.75 35.10 55.16
C LEU A 107 2.63 34.88 56.17
N SER A 108 2.07 33.67 56.25
CA SER A 108 1.02 33.36 57.22
C SER A 108 1.54 33.45 58.65
N GLY A 109 2.77 32.99 58.91
CA GLY A 109 3.44 33.15 60.21
C GLY A 109 3.72 34.61 60.56
N GLU A 110 4.27 35.39 59.61
CA GLU A 110 4.52 36.83 59.80
C GLU A 110 3.22 37.59 60.11
N ILE A 111 2.13 37.28 59.40
CA ILE A 111 0.81 37.88 59.64
C ILE A 111 0.30 37.55 61.04
N GLU A 112 0.48 36.31 61.52
CA GLU A 112 0.07 35.93 62.87
C GLU A 112 0.85 36.72 63.94
N GLU A 113 2.16 36.86 63.78
CA GLU A 113 3.00 37.67 64.67
C GLU A 113 2.57 39.15 64.68
N ILE A 114 2.32 39.73 63.50
CA ILE A 114 1.86 41.11 63.35
C ILE A 114 0.48 41.30 63.99
N GLN A 115 -0.45 40.37 63.80
CA GLN A 115 -1.78 40.41 64.41
C GLN A 115 -1.71 40.37 65.93
N ASN A 116 -0.87 39.49 66.50
CA ASN A 116 -0.63 39.42 67.94
C ASN A 116 -0.04 40.73 68.48
N SER A 117 0.96 41.29 67.79
CA SER A 117 1.54 42.60 68.12
C SER A 117 0.50 43.71 68.09
N LEU A 118 -0.38 43.71 67.09
CA LEU A 118 -1.42 44.70 66.92
C LEU A 118 -2.45 44.63 68.05
N ASP A 119 -2.85 43.42 68.50
CA ASP A 119 -3.78 43.27 69.62
C ASP A 119 -3.19 43.77 70.94
N VAL A 120 -1.90 43.46 71.20
CA VAL A 120 -1.17 43.99 72.36
C VAL A 120 -1.13 45.53 72.33
N GLN A 121 -0.75 46.12 71.20
CA GLN A 121 -0.70 47.58 71.03
C GLN A 121 -2.08 48.23 71.18
N LYS A 122 -3.13 47.63 70.60
CA LYS A 122 -4.52 48.07 70.69
C LYS A 122 -5.03 48.06 72.14
N ASN A 123 -4.76 46.99 72.88
CA ASN A 123 -5.20 46.86 74.26
C ASN A 123 -4.45 47.82 75.19
N ALA A 124 -3.15 48.01 74.98
CA ALA A 124 -2.36 49.03 75.69
C ALA A 124 -2.89 50.45 75.42
N MET A 125 -3.17 50.77 74.16
CA MET A 125 -3.70 52.08 73.77
C MET A 125 -5.11 52.33 74.33
N LYS A 126 -5.99 51.32 74.34
CA LYS A 126 -7.30 51.41 75.01
C LYS A 126 -7.16 51.72 76.49
N LEU A 127 -6.27 51.02 77.20
CA LEU A 127 -6.03 51.25 78.63
C LEU A 127 -5.49 52.66 78.89
N ARG A 128 -4.57 53.12 78.05
CA ARG A 128 -4.00 54.47 78.12
C ARG A 128 -5.06 55.55 77.89
N ILE A 129 -5.89 55.42 76.84
CA ILE A 129 -6.99 56.35 76.54
C ILE A 129 -8.01 56.37 77.68
N LYS A 130 -8.37 55.20 78.22
CA LYS A 130 -9.27 55.08 79.38
C LYS A 130 -8.71 55.84 80.58
N TYR A 131 -7.44 55.63 80.92
CA TYR A 131 -6.78 56.33 82.03
C TYR A 131 -6.74 57.85 81.81
N MET A 132 -6.44 58.32 80.58
CA MET A 132 -6.47 59.75 80.27
C MET A 132 -7.87 60.35 80.41
N TYR A 133 -8.91 59.62 80.02
CA TYR A 133 -10.30 60.07 80.12
C TYR A 133 -10.81 60.10 81.57
N GLU A 134 -10.57 59.03 82.33
CA GLU A 134 -10.98 58.91 83.73
C GLU A 134 -10.28 59.94 84.64
N ASN A 135 -9.05 60.33 84.30
CA ASN A 135 -8.27 61.32 85.05
C ASN A 135 -8.31 62.73 84.44
N ARG A 136 -9.20 62.99 83.46
CA ARG A 136 -9.31 64.27 82.73
C ARG A 136 -9.76 65.44 83.61
N THR A 137 -10.42 65.17 84.73
CA THR A 137 -11.16 66.16 85.54
C THR A 137 -10.35 66.89 86.60
N THR A 138 -9.05 66.64 86.74
CA THR A 138 -8.20 67.53 87.52
C THR A 138 -7.45 68.44 86.56
N ASN A 139 -7.78 69.73 86.65
CA ASN A 139 -7.21 70.84 85.93
C ASN A 139 -5.71 70.89 86.25
N THR A 140 -4.90 70.01 85.67
CA THR A 140 -3.55 69.68 86.17
C THR A 140 -2.65 70.89 86.06
N LEU A 141 -2.67 71.61 84.94
CA LEU A 141 -1.91 72.86 84.81
C LEU A 141 -2.35 73.94 85.81
N VAL A 142 -3.65 74.07 86.11
CA VAL A 142 -4.17 75.10 87.02
C VAL A 142 -3.94 74.74 88.49
N ASN A 143 -4.23 73.50 88.89
CA ASN A 143 -4.02 72.99 90.24
C ASN A 143 -2.52 72.84 90.59
N PHE A 144 -1.63 72.68 89.61
CA PHE A 144 -0.17 72.58 89.83
C PHE A 144 0.54 73.93 89.91
N VAL A 145 0.02 74.97 89.26
CA VAL A 145 0.52 76.36 89.47
C VAL A 145 0.18 76.85 90.89
N GLU A 146 -0.86 76.29 91.51
CA GLU A 146 -1.32 76.70 92.85
C GLU A 146 -0.66 75.97 94.04
N SER A 147 0.11 74.87 93.86
CA SER A 147 0.44 73.96 94.98
C SER A 147 1.90 73.50 95.17
N GLY A 148 2.91 74.00 94.43
CA GLY A 148 4.30 73.53 94.59
C GLY A 148 5.42 74.44 94.05
N SER A 149 6.68 74.05 94.28
CA SER A 149 7.88 74.82 93.91
C SER A 149 8.15 74.82 92.39
N MET A 150 8.84 75.84 91.86
CA MET A 150 9.15 75.96 90.41
C MET A 150 9.91 74.74 89.84
N ALA A 151 10.74 74.09 90.65
CA ALA A 151 11.46 72.87 90.24
C ALA A 151 10.51 71.67 90.03
N GLU A 152 9.52 71.50 90.90
CA GLU A 152 8.51 70.43 90.77
C GLU A 152 7.57 70.69 89.59
N PHE A 153 7.25 71.96 89.31
CA PHE A 153 6.48 72.36 88.13
C PHE A 153 7.22 71.99 86.84
N LEU A 154 8.51 72.35 86.72
CA LEU A 154 9.32 72.06 85.53
C LEU A 154 9.52 70.54 85.32
N GLN A 155 9.79 69.78 86.39
CA GLN A 155 9.95 68.33 86.31
C GLN A 155 8.66 67.64 85.83
N ARG A 156 7.49 68.09 86.28
CA ARG A 156 6.19 67.56 85.84
C ARG A 156 5.85 67.95 84.40
N LEU A 157 6.22 69.16 83.97
CA LEU A 157 6.06 69.60 82.58
C LEU A 157 6.94 68.76 81.63
N GLU A 158 8.17 68.46 82.05
CA GLU A 158 9.05 67.54 81.34
C GLU A 158 8.47 66.12 81.26
N TYR A 159 7.93 65.57 82.36
CA TYR A 159 7.24 64.27 82.33
C TYR A 159 6.02 64.26 81.39
N MET A 160 5.23 65.34 81.36
CA MET A 160 4.07 65.45 80.45
C MET A 160 4.49 65.48 78.97
N ALA A 161 5.57 66.19 78.65
CA ALA A 161 6.14 66.20 77.31
C ALA A 161 6.66 64.81 76.90
N GLN A 162 7.38 64.12 77.80
CA GLN A 162 7.85 62.75 77.56
C GLN A 162 6.70 61.76 77.35
N ILE A 163 5.64 61.85 78.14
CA ILE A 163 4.44 61.01 78.01
C ILE A 163 3.75 61.24 76.66
N THR A 164 3.58 62.51 76.26
CA THR A 164 2.95 62.85 74.97
C THR A 164 3.81 62.37 73.80
N ALA A 165 5.13 62.52 73.89
CA ALA A 165 6.06 61.99 72.88
C ALA A 165 5.98 60.46 72.79
N TYR A 166 5.87 59.77 73.93
CA TYR A 166 5.65 58.32 73.97
C TYR A 166 4.33 57.92 73.33
N ASP A 167 3.22 58.57 73.68
CA ASP A 167 1.89 58.29 73.14
C ASP A 167 1.86 58.50 71.60
N GLN A 168 2.46 59.59 71.09
CA GLN A 168 2.61 59.83 69.65
C GLN A 168 3.45 58.74 68.97
N LYS A 169 4.54 58.29 69.60
CA LYS A 169 5.38 57.21 69.07
C LYS A 169 4.62 55.88 69.05
N ALA A 170 3.82 55.60 70.07
CA ALA A 170 2.98 54.41 70.14
C ALA A 170 1.90 54.39 69.06
N ILE A 171 1.24 55.53 68.79
CA ILE A 171 0.27 55.67 67.70
C ILE A 171 0.93 55.44 66.35
N LYS A 172 2.08 56.09 66.08
CA LYS A 172 2.82 55.88 64.82
C LYS A 172 3.27 54.44 64.63
N LYS A 173 3.69 53.77 65.72
CA LYS A 173 4.04 52.34 65.68
C LYS A 173 2.82 51.48 65.35
N PHE A 174 1.66 51.79 65.93
CA PHE A 174 0.41 51.08 65.66
C PHE A 174 -0.02 51.26 64.20
N GLU A 175 -0.01 52.49 63.69
CA GLU A 175 -0.30 52.78 62.28
C GLU A 175 0.65 52.05 61.34
N ALA A 176 1.96 52.05 61.62
CA ALA A 176 2.94 51.30 60.83
C ALA A 176 2.68 49.78 60.87
N THR A 177 2.33 49.23 62.03
CA THR A 177 2.00 47.80 62.19
C THR A 177 0.72 47.44 61.42
N GLN A 178 -0.27 48.35 61.38
CA GLN A 178 -1.48 48.16 60.56
C GLN A 178 -1.18 48.18 59.07
N LEU A 179 -0.33 49.09 58.61
CA LEU A 179 0.06 49.18 57.21
C LEU A 179 0.82 47.93 56.75
N ASP A 180 1.78 47.47 57.56
CA ASP A 180 2.56 46.25 57.31
C ASP A 180 1.65 45.01 57.21
N LEU A 181 0.64 44.91 58.09
CA LEU A 181 -0.37 43.84 58.02
C LEU A 181 -1.14 43.84 56.71
N GLU A 182 -1.58 45.02 56.25
CA GLU A 182 -2.35 45.14 55.00
C GLU A 182 -1.48 44.89 53.77
N GLU A 183 -0.21 45.30 53.78
CA GLU A 183 0.77 44.99 52.72
C GLU A 183 1.00 43.47 52.61
N LYS A 184 1.23 42.80 53.74
CA LYS A 184 1.43 41.34 53.78
C LYS A 184 0.19 40.55 53.35
N LYS A 185 -1.01 41.00 53.73
CA LYS A 185 -2.26 40.38 53.23
C LYS A 185 -2.42 40.56 51.72
N ALA A 186 -2.07 41.73 51.18
CA ALA A 186 -2.10 41.95 49.74
C ALA A 186 -1.09 41.06 49.01
N GLU A 187 0.10 40.86 49.58
CA GLU A 187 1.11 39.93 49.06
C GLU A 187 0.60 38.48 49.04
N VAL A 188 -0.09 38.03 50.10
CA VAL A 188 -0.75 36.71 50.14
C VAL A 188 -1.81 36.57 49.05
N GLU A 189 -2.62 37.60 48.80
CA GLU A 189 -3.64 37.56 47.74
C GLU A 189 -3.00 37.38 46.36
N GLU A 190 -1.91 38.10 46.10
CA GLU A 190 -1.17 38.01 44.84
C GLU A 190 -0.49 36.64 44.65
N LYS A 191 0.16 36.12 45.70
CA LYS A 191 0.76 34.77 45.69
C LYS A 191 -0.29 33.67 45.46
N ASN A 192 -1.48 33.79 46.04
CA ASN A 192 -2.58 32.87 45.78
C ASN A 192 -3.08 32.92 44.33
N LYS A 193 -3.13 34.10 43.70
CA LYS A 193 -3.45 34.22 42.26
C LYS A 193 -2.39 33.54 41.40
N GLN A 194 -1.11 33.73 41.72
CA GLN A 194 0.00 33.06 41.04
C GLN A 194 -0.08 31.54 41.18
N LEU A 195 -0.34 31.04 42.39
CA LEU A 195 -0.51 29.60 42.66
C LEU A 195 -1.65 28.99 41.83
N SER A 196 -2.82 29.65 41.80
CA SER A 196 -3.95 29.20 40.98
C SER A 196 -3.59 29.13 39.49
N ALA A 197 -2.88 30.15 38.97
CA ALA A 197 -2.45 30.17 37.57
C ALA A 197 -1.46 29.05 37.24
N TYR A 198 -0.54 28.71 38.16
CA TYR A 198 0.36 27.57 37.99
C TYR A 198 -0.38 26.24 38.03
N GLN A 199 -1.35 26.07 38.94
CA GLN A 199 -2.18 24.86 39.02
C GLN A 199 -3.00 24.67 37.74
N ASP A 200 -3.62 25.72 37.21
CA ASP A 200 -4.38 25.67 35.95
C ASP A 200 -3.49 25.29 34.76
N THR A 201 -2.29 25.88 34.70
CA THR A 201 -1.28 25.57 33.66
C THR A 201 -0.85 24.10 33.73
N LEU A 202 -0.60 23.59 34.94
CA LEU A 202 -0.20 22.21 35.18
C LEU A 202 -1.28 21.22 34.71
N ILE A 203 -2.55 21.48 35.06
CA ILE A 203 -3.70 20.65 34.65
C ILE A 203 -3.82 20.65 33.12
N SER A 204 -3.75 21.82 32.49
CA SER A 204 -3.85 21.97 31.04
C SER A 204 -2.76 21.18 30.31
N LYS A 205 -1.49 21.33 30.73
CA LYS A 205 -0.36 20.60 30.15
C LYS A 205 -0.51 19.09 30.32
N LYS A 206 -0.88 18.61 31.51
CA LYS A 206 -1.12 17.17 31.77
C LYS A 206 -2.25 16.61 30.90
N SER A 207 -3.33 17.36 30.71
CA SER A 207 -4.46 16.96 29.86
C SER A 207 -4.08 16.89 28.37
N GLN A 208 -3.43 17.93 27.84
CA GLN A 208 -2.97 17.95 26.44
C GLN A 208 -2.07 16.76 26.12
N LEU A 209 -1.12 16.46 27.02
CA LEU A 209 -0.22 15.32 26.91
C LEU A 209 -0.99 13.99 26.80
N GLY A 210 -1.94 13.77 27.72
CA GLY A 210 -2.74 12.55 27.75
C GLY A 210 -3.58 12.36 26.49
N THR A 211 -4.24 13.41 26.00
CA THR A 211 -5.06 13.35 24.77
C THR A 211 -4.21 13.03 23.55
N LEU A 212 -3.06 13.69 23.39
CA LEU A 212 -2.22 13.55 22.21
C LEU A 212 -1.56 12.17 22.15
N VAL A 213 -1.06 11.67 23.27
CA VAL A 213 -0.52 10.30 23.37
C VAL A 213 -1.61 9.26 23.13
N GLY A 214 -2.78 9.43 23.74
CA GLY A 214 -3.88 8.47 23.64
C GLY A 214 -4.44 8.36 22.22
N THR A 215 -4.66 9.49 21.54
CA THR A 215 -5.22 9.52 20.18
C THR A 215 -4.26 8.92 19.15
N THR A 216 -2.98 9.31 19.14
CA THR A 216 -2.00 8.78 18.18
C THR A 216 -1.71 7.29 18.41
N THR A 217 -1.61 6.85 19.67
CA THR A 217 -1.40 5.42 19.99
C THR A 217 -2.59 4.58 19.54
N SER A 218 -3.82 5.06 19.79
CA SER A 218 -5.04 4.35 19.39
C SER A 218 -5.19 4.26 17.87
N ALA A 219 -4.86 5.34 17.16
CA ALA A 219 -4.86 5.36 15.70
C ALA A 219 -3.84 4.35 15.14
N LEU A 220 -2.61 4.32 15.65
CA LEU A 220 -1.58 3.38 15.20
C LEU A 220 -2.00 1.92 15.43
N ASN A 221 -2.55 1.61 16.60
CA ASN A 221 -3.03 0.25 16.90
C ASN A 221 -4.18 -0.17 15.96
N THR A 222 -5.09 0.75 15.64
CA THR A 222 -6.18 0.50 14.69
C THR A 222 -5.64 0.23 13.30
N THR A 223 -4.71 1.07 12.81
CA THR A 223 -4.08 0.89 11.49
C THR A 223 -3.30 -0.43 11.42
N ASN A 224 -2.55 -0.79 12.46
CA ASN A 224 -1.85 -2.07 12.52
C ASN A 224 -2.80 -3.27 12.51
N GLY A 225 -3.96 -3.16 13.18
CA GLY A 225 -5.03 -4.16 13.10
C GLY A 225 -5.55 -4.32 11.66
N GLN A 226 -5.85 -3.21 10.98
CA GLN A 226 -6.30 -3.21 9.59
C GLN A 226 -5.26 -3.81 8.62
N ILE A 227 -3.97 -3.56 8.86
CA ILE A 227 -2.87 -4.17 8.10
C ILE A 227 -2.87 -5.68 8.28
N ALA A 228 -3.03 -6.17 9.51
CA ALA A 228 -3.09 -7.61 9.80
C ALA A 228 -4.30 -8.28 9.14
N ASP A 229 -5.48 -7.67 9.23
CA ASP A 229 -6.70 -8.17 8.58
C ASP A 229 -6.56 -8.20 7.05
N THR A 230 -5.98 -7.15 6.47
CA THR A 230 -5.72 -7.06 5.02
C THR A 230 -4.70 -8.11 4.58
N GLN A 231 -3.66 -8.36 5.39
CA GLN A 231 -2.68 -9.41 5.13
C GLN A 231 -3.32 -10.81 5.13
N ALA A 232 -4.19 -11.10 6.10
CA ALA A 232 -4.93 -12.35 6.13
C ALA A 232 -5.86 -12.50 4.91
N ALA A 233 -6.50 -11.42 4.45
CA ALA A 233 -7.31 -11.43 3.24
C ALA A 233 -6.46 -11.69 1.97
N ILE A 234 -5.24 -11.15 1.89
CA ILE A 234 -4.30 -11.43 0.79
C ILE A 234 -3.91 -12.91 0.77
N GLU A 235 -3.60 -13.50 1.92
CA GLU A 235 -3.25 -14.92 2.05
C GLU A 235 -4.40 -15.84 1.62
N GLU A 236 -5.64 -15.50 1.98
CA GLU A 236 -6.82 -16.23 1.54
C GLU A 236 -7.05 -16.08 0.02
N LEU A 237 -6.86 -14.87 -0.53
CA LEU A 237 -6.92 -14.65 -1.99
C LEU A 237 -5.83 -15.42 -2.73
N GLU A 238 -4.63 -15.57 -2.15
CA GLU A 238 -3.55 -16.41 -2.70
C GLU A 238 -3.93 -17.88 -2.75
N ARG A 239 -4.57 -18.38 -1.69
CA ARG A 239 -5.08 -19.76 -1.66
C ARG A 239 -6.15 -19.97 -2.73
N GLN A 240 -7.11 -19.06 -2.83
CA GLN A 240 -8.17 -19.11 -3.85
C GLN A 240 -7.61 -19.00 -5.27
N GLN A 241 -6.60 -18.16 -5.48
CA GLN A 241 -5.92 -18.02 -6.77
C GLN A 241 -5.28 -19.35 -7.18
N LYS A 242 -4.54 -19.99 -6.27
CA LYS A 242 -3.88 -21.28 -6.55
C LYS A 242 -4.90 -22.37 -6.89
N GLU A 243 -5.99 -22.48 -6.14
CA GLU A 243 -7.07 -23.44 -6.41
C GLU A 243 -7.74 -23.17 -7.76
N ALA A 244 -7.97 -21.90 -8.10
CA ALA A 244 -8.55 -21.50 -9.37
C ALA A 244 -7.62 -21.78 -10.56
N GLU A 245 -6.31 -21.52 -10.44
CA GLU A 245 -5.29 -21.84 -11.45
C GLU A 245 -5.14 -23.35 -11.68
N GLU A 246 -5.22 -24.16 -10.61
CA GLU A 246 -5.21 -25.63 -10.74
C GLU A 246 -6.47 -26.15 -11.45
N TYR A 247 -7.64 -25.57 -11.16
CA TYR A 247 -8.89 -25.89 -11.84
C TYR A 247 -8.85 -25.46 -13.32
N GLU A 248 -8.40 -24.25 -13.61
CA GLU A 248 -8.21 -23.74 -14.96
C GLU A 248 -7.31 -24.68 -15.77
N LYS A 249 -6.17 -25.10 -15.21
CA LYS A 249 -5.25 -26.04 -15.87
C LYS A 249 -5.90 -27.39 -16.17
N LYS A 250 -6.74 -27.90 -15.26
CA LYS A 250 -7.49 -29.15 -15.49
C LYS A 250 -8.51 -28.98 -16.62
N ILE A 251 -9.28 -27.90 -16.62
CA ILE A 251 -10.28 -27.61 -17.64
C ILE A 251 -9.65 -27.35 -19.00
N GLN A 252 -8.56 -26.59 -19.08
CA GLN A 252 -7.81 -26.37 -20.32
C GLN A 252 -7.29 -27.70 -20.89
N LYS A 253 -6.80 -28.61 -20.03
CA LYS A 253 -6.39 -29.94 -20.47
C LYS A 253 -7.59 -30.75 -21.00
N GLN A 254 -8.71 -30.78 -20.28
CA GLN A 254 -9.92 -31.47 -20.73
C GLN A 254 -10.45 -30.91 -22.06
N TYR A 255 -10.43 -29.58 -22.22
CA TYR A 255 -10.79 -28.91 -23.45
C TYR A 255 -9.87 -29.33 -24.61
N ARG A 256 -8.55 -29.35 -24.38
CA ARG A 256 -7.56 -29.80 -25.37
C ARG A 256 -7.72 -31.27 -25.75
N ASP A 257 -7.92 -32.13 -24.77
CA ASP A 257 -8.12 -33.57 -25.00
C ASP A 257 -9.43 -33.83 -25.77
N ALA A 258 -10.49 -33.06 -25.48
CA ALA A 258 -11.76 -33.09 -26.22
C ALA A 258 -11.62 -32.58 -27.66
N GLN A 259 -10.85 -31.52 -27.89
CA GLN A 259 -10.49 -31.06 -29.23
C GLN A 259 -9.73 -32.13 -30.02
N LEU A 260 -8.72 -32.77 -29.42
CA LEU A 260 -7.93 -33.82 -30.06
C LEU A 260 -8.77 -35.06 -30.40
N ALA A 261 -9.68 -35.45 -29.51
CA ALA A 261 -10.60 -36.57 -29.76
C ALA A 261 -11.61 -36.27 -30.88
N LEU A 262 -12.05 -35.02 -30.99
CA LEU A 262 -12.88 -34.56 -32.11
C LEU A 262 -12.09 -34.59 -33.42
N ALA A 263 -10.86 -34.05 -33.43
CA ALA A 263 -9.94 -34.08 -34.56
C ALA A 263 -9.65 -35.51 -35.06
N GLN A 264 -9.38 -36.46 -34.14
CA GLN A 264 -9.14 -37.86 -34.48
C GLN A 264 -10.38 -38.56 -35.06
N LYS A 265 -11.59 -38.23 -34.59
CA LYS A 265 -12.84 -38.73 -35.19
C LYS A 265 -13.05 -38.19 -36.61
N LEU A 266 -12.68 -36.95 -36.88
CA LEU A 266 -12.75 -36.33 -38.21
C LEU A 266 -11.66 -36.89 -39.15
N ALA A 267 -10.46 -37.14 -38.65
CA ALA A 267 -9.32 -37.64 -39.43
C ALA A 267 -9.42 -39.13 -39.82
N GLY A 268 -10.20 -39.95 -39.10
CA GLY A 268 -10.43 -41.35 -39.44
C GLY A 268 -11.24 -41.59 -40.72
N GLU A 269 -11.75 -40.53 -41.35
CA GLU A 269 -12.69 -40.59 -42.49
C GLU A 269 -12.03 -40.30 -43.86
N HIS A 270 -10.79 -39.79 -43.90
CA HIS A 270 -10.10 -39.46 -45.16
C HIS A 270 -9.01 -40.48 -45.53
N GLY A 271 -9.38 -41.41 -46.42
CA GLY A 271 -8.47 -42.38 -47.03
C GLY A 271 -7.41 -41.74 -47.94
N ALA A 272 -6.28 -42.45 -48.08
CA ALA A 272 -5.13 -42.08 -48.89
C ALA A 272 -5.46 -41.74 -50.36
N TYR A 273 -4.92 -40.63 -50.89
CA TYR A 273 -4.06 -40.56 -52.10
C TYR A 273 -3.72 -39.11 -52.52
N SER A 274 -2.73 -39.01 -53.43
CA SER A 274 -1.96 -37.90 -53.97
C SER A 274 -2.69 -36.62 -54.41
N GLY A 275 -1.93 -35.53 -54.34
CA GLY A 275 -1.89 -34.50 -55.38
C GLY A 275 -2.98 -33.43 -55.25
N GLY A 276 -2.61 -32.34 -54.57
CA GLY A 276 -3.46 -31.16 -54.35
C GLY A 276 -3.72 -31.00 -52.86
N TYR A 277 -2.98 -30.10 -52.21
CA TYR A 277 -3.13 -29.84 -50.77
C TYR A 277 -4.54 -29.27 -50.51
N SER A 278 -5.41 -30.09 -49.94
CA SER A 278 -6.67 -29.69 -49.33
C SER A 278 -6.36 -29.18 -47.92
N THR A 279 -6.79 -27.97 -47.61
CA THR A 279 -6.57 -27.29 -46.32
C THR A 279 -7.51 -27.86 -45.26
N ASP A 280 -7.00 -28.65 -44.32
CA ASP A 280 -7.67 -28.83 -43.04
C ASP A 280 -7.37 -27.61 -42.15
N ASP A 281 -8.38 -27.09 -41.46
CA ASP A 281 -8.28 -25.89 -40.61
C ASP A 281 -7.19 -26.04 -39.53
N GLU A 282 -6.91 -27.27 -39.08
CA GLU A 282 -5.92 -27.55 -38.02
C GLU A 282 -4.47 -27.37 -38.47
N GLU A 283 -4.09 -27.84 -39.67
CA GLU A 283 -2.74 -27.66 -40.20
C GLU A 283 -2.48 -26.19 -40.55
N THR A 284 -3.52 -25.49 -41.00
CA THR A 284 -3.47 -24.04 -41.23
C THR A 284 -3.27 -23.26 -39.93
N LEU A 285 -4.00 -23.63 -38.87
CA LEU A 285 -3.86 -23.01 -37.55
C LEU A 285 -2.51 -23.34 -36.90
N LEU A 286 -2.00 -24.56 -37.06
CA LEU A 286 -0.68 -24.95 -36.57
C LEU A 286 0.44 -24.17 -37.27
N LEU A 287 0.36 -24.03 -38.59
CA LEU A 287 1.30 -23.19 -39.35
C LEU A 287 1.18 -21.72 -38.94
N ALA A 288 -0.05 -21.21 -38.78
CA ALA A 288 -0.29 -19.84 -38.34
C ALA A 288 0.25 -19.58 -36.93
N ALA A 289 0.14 -20.55 -36.02
CA ALA A 289 0.69 -20.46 -34.67
C ALA A 289 2.23 -20.38 -34.68
N LEU A 290 2.88 -21.17 -35.53
CA LEU A 290 4.33 -21.08 -35.73
C LEU A 290 4.72 -19.73 -36.34
N ILE A 291 4.04 -19.30 -37.40
CA ILE A 291 4.30 -18.00 -38.05
C ILE A 291 4.17 -16.87 -37.03
N GLN A 292 3.15 -16.90 -36.17
CA GLN A 292 3.01 -15.90 -35.13
C GLN A 292 4.12 -16.01 -34.08
N ALA A 293 4.55 -17.21 -33.70
CA ALA A 293 5.61 -17.38 -32.72
C ALA A 293 6.96 -16.82 -33.21
N GLU A 294 7.26 -16.97 -34.50
CA GLU A 294 8.53 -16.57 -35.13
C GLU A 294 8.49 -15.14 -35.69
N ALA A 295 7.32 -14.67 -36.14
CA ALA A 295 7.19 -13.48 -36.97
C ALA A 295 6.00 -12.57 -36.60
N ASP A 296 5.52 -12.57 -35.34
CA ASP A 296 4.38 -11.75 -34.89
C ASP A 296 4.50 -10.27 -35.28
N ASN A 297 5.70 -9.70 -35.08
CA ASN A 297 6.01 -8.29 -35.34
C ASN A 297 6.58 -8.04 -36.75
N GLN A 298 6.40 -8.97 -37.69
CA GLN A 298 6.88 -8.82 -39.07
C GLN A 298 5.73 -8.40 -40.02
N GLY A 299 6.06 -7.66 -41.08
CA GLY A 299 5.12 -7.31 -42.15
C GLY A 299 4.57 -8.55 -42.88
N ALA A 300 3.62 -8.36 -43.80
CA ALA A 300 2.98 -9.45 -44.55
C ALA A 300 4.01 -10.37 -45.22
N ASP A 301 5.03 -9.80 -45.86
CA ASP A 301 6.09 -10.56 -46.55
C ASP A 301 6.92 -11.42 -45.60
N GLY A 302 7.22 -10.93 -44.39
CA GLY A 302 8.02 -11.66 -43.41
C GLY A 302 7.26 -12.86 -42.83
N ARG A 303 5.97 -12.69 -42.56
CA ARG A 303 5.09 -13.78 -42.11
C ARG A 303 4.93 -14.84 -43.21
N LEU A 304 4.76 -14.40 -44.46
CA LEU A 304 4.67 -15.30 -45.62
C LEU A 304 5.98 -16.06 -45.85
N ALA A 305 7.14 -15.42 -45.63
CA ALA A 305 8.44 -16.04 -45.80
C ALA A 305 8.69 -17.18 -44.78
N VAL A 306 8.29 -17.00 -43.52
CA VAL A 306 8.33 -18.09 -42.53
C VAL A 306 7.43 -19.25 -42.93
N GLY A 307 6.21 -18.96 -43.39
CA GLY A 307 5.30 -19.98 -43.95
C GLY A 307 5.89 -20.70 -45.15
N SER A 308 6.55 -19.97 -46.05
CA SER A 308 7.23 -20.49 -47.24
C SER A 308 8.32 -21.48 -46.88
N VAL A 309 9.17 -21.19 -45.87
CA VAL A 309 10.21 -22.12 -45.41
C VAL A 309 9.62 -23.45 -44.95
N VAL A 310 8.52 -23.43 -44.20
CA VAL A 310 7.87 -24.67 -43.75
C VAL A 310 7.38 -25.47 -44.96
N MET A 311 6.71 -24.83 -45.90
CA MET A 311 6.22 -25.51 -47.11
C MET A 311 7.35 -26.00 -48.02
N ASN A 312 8.46 -25.26 -48.14
CA ASN A 312 9.65 -25.67 -48.88
C ASN A 312 10.28 -26.92 -48.25
N ARG A 313 10.30 -27.00 -46.91
CA ARG A 313 10.76 -28.20 -46.19
C ARG A 313 9.82 -29.38 -46.42
N VAL A 314 8.50 -29.16 -46.33
CA VAL A 314 7.50 -30.20 -46.62
C VAL A 314 7.67 -30.75 -48.05
N ALA A 315 7.99 -29.89 -49.02
CA ALA A 315 8.24 -30.28 -50.41
C ALA A 315 9.62 -30.93 -50.64
N SER A 316 10.55 -30.83 -49.70
CA SER A 316 11.91 -31.33 -49.83
C SER A 316 12.05 -32.73 -49.27
N SER A 317 12.70 -33.63 -50.00
CA SER A 317 12.99 -35.01 -49.54
C SER A 317 13.94 -35.08 -48.33
N LYS A 318 14.51 -33.94 -47.89
CA LYS A 318 15.41 -33.83 -46.75
C LYS A 318 14.69 -33.70 -45.41
N PHE A 319 13.38 -33.44 -45.42
CA PHE A 319 12.56 -33.19 -44.23
C PHE A 319 11.30 -34.06 -44.24
N PRO A 320 10.57 -34.14 -43.11
CA PRO A 320 9.25 -34.75 -43.08
C PRO A 320 8.31 -34.08 -44.09
N ASN A 321 7.42 -34.88 -44.67
CA ASN A 321 6.50 -34.45 -45.73
C ASN A 321 5.13 -33.95 -45.19
N THR A 322 5.07 -33.49 -43.94
CA THR A 322 3.87 -32.91 -43.30
C THR A 322 4.24 -31.64 -42.55
N ILE A 323 3.32 -30.67 -42.46
CA ILE A 323 3.57 -29.39 -41.76
C ILE A 323 3.86 -29.67 -40.29
N ALA A 324 3.05 -30.49 -39.63
CA ALA A 324 3.32 -30.93 -38.26
C ALA A 324 4.69 -31.62 -38.12
N GLY A 325 5.07 -32.50 -39.05
CA GLY A 325 6.35 -33.20 -39.01
C GLY A 325 7.54 -32.23 -39.11
N VAL A 326 7.45 -31.22 -39.96
CA VAL A 326 8.47 -30.16 -40.07
C VAL A 326 8.52 -29.31 -38.80
N ILE A 327 7.36 -28.90 -38.26
CA ILE A 327 7.27 -28.03 -37.08
C ILE A 327 7.79 -28.72 -35.81
N TYR A 328 7.44 -29.99 -35.60
CA TYR A 328 7.83 -30.74 -34.40
C TYR A 328 9.16 -31.51 -34.56
N SER A 329 9.87 -31.32 -35.67
CA SER A 329 11.21 -31.89 -35.83
C SER A 329 12.17 -31.36 -34.75
N PRO A 330 12.93 -32.23 -34.05
CA PRO A 330 13.76 -31.83 -32.93
C PRO A 330 14.76 -30.72 -33.30
N GLY A 331 14.75 -29.62 -32.53
CA GLY A 331 15.71 -28.52 -32.68
C GLY A 331 15.45 -27.55 -33.84
N GLN A 332 14.38 -27.72 -34.61
CA GLN A 332 14.13 -26.89 -35.80
C GLN A 332 13.53 -25.51 -35.51
N PHE A 333 12.68 -25.41 -34.48
CA PHE A 333 11.96 -24.19 -34.10
C PHE A 333 11.97 -24.01 -32.58
N ALA A 334 12.70 -23.01 -32.08
CA ALA A 334 12.83 -22.76 -30.64
C ALA A 334 11.49 -22.50 -29.93
N PRO A 335 10.51 -21.78 -30.52
CA PRO A 335 9.20 -21.56 -29.90
C PRO A 335 8.33 -22.81 -29.74
N VAL A 336 8.62 -23.89 -30.47
CA VAL A 336 7.92 -25.17 -30.33
C VAL A 336 8.35 -25.84 -29.03
N ALA A 337 9.67 -25.91 -28.79
CA ALA A 337 10.24 -26.50 -27.57
C ALA A 337 9.86 -25.72 -26.31
N SER A 338 9.70 -24.39 -26.40
CA SER A 338 9.27 -23.56 -25.27
C SER A 338 7.76 -23.59 -24.98
N GLY A 339 6.96 -24.28 -25.81
CA GLY A 339 5.51 -24.34 -25.68
C GLY A 339 4.76 -23.10 -26.17
N ARG A 340 5.45 -22.09 -26.72
CA ARG A 340 4.85 -20.85 -27.23
C ARG A 340 3.91 -21.10 -28.42
N VAL A 341 4.27 -22.02 -29.33
CA VAL A 341 3.40 -22.42 -30.46
C VAL A 341 2.10 -23.05 -29.95
N ALA A 342 2.18 -23.92 -28.93
CA ALA A 342 1.00 -24.53 -28.32
C ALA A 342 0.09 -23.49 -27.64
N LEU A 343 0.65 -22.48 -26.99
CA LEU A 343 -0.11 -21.38 -26.38
C LEU A 343 -0.83 -20.54 -27.44
N ILE A 344 -0.16 -20.16 -28.52
CA ILE A 344 -0.76 -19.38 -29.61
C ILE A 344 -1.86 -20.18 -30.31
N LEU A 345 -1.62 -21.46 -30.57
CA LEU A 345 -2.60 -22.35 -31.17
C LEU A 345 -3.87 -22.44 -30.30
N ALA A 346 -3.71 -22.55 -28.98
CA ALA A 346 -4.82 -22.58 -28.04
C ALA A 346 -5.60 -21.25 -27.98
N ASN A 347 -4.90 -20.12 -28.10
CA ASN A 347 -5.51 -18.78 -28.09
C ASN A 347 -6.12 -18.38 -29.45
N GLY A 348 -5.87 -19.15 -30.50
CA GLY A 348 -6.15 -18.76 -31.87
C GLY A 348 -5.08 -17.80 -32.39
N PRO A 349 -4.31 -18.20 -33.43
CA PRO A 349 -3.37 -17.30 -34.06
C PRO A 349 -4.08 -16.05 -34.61
N ASN A 350 -3.41 -14.90 -34.62
CA ASN A 350 -4.03 -13.69 -35.18
C ASN A 350 -4.35 -13.84 -36.68
N SER A 351 -5.35 -13.09 -37.15
CA SER A 351 -5.88 -13.21 -38.52
C SER A 351 -4.83 -13.01 -39.61
N GLY A 352 -3.82 -12.17 -39.39
CA GLY A 352 -2.75 -11.95 -40.36
C GLY A 352 -1.79 -13.13 -40.47
N CYS A 353 -1.56 -13.87 -39.38
CA CYS A 353 -0.77 -15.11 -39.42
C CYS A 353 -1.57 -16.27 -40.04
N GLN A 354 -2.88 -16.33 -39.79
CA GLN A 354 -3.77 -17.27 -40.48
C GLN A 354 -3.79 -17.04 -41.99
N TYR A 355 -3.87 -15.77 -42.42
CA TYR A 355 -3.78 -15.41 -43.84
C TYR A 355 -2.45 -15.85 -44.46
N ALA A 356 -1.32 -15.56 -43.80
CA ALA A 356 0.00 -15.96 -44.29
C ALA A 356 0.16 -17.49 -44.39
N ALA A 357 -0.36 -18.24 -43.41
CA ALA A 357 -0.39 -19.70 -43.45
C ALA A 357 -1.20 -20.22 -44.64
N ALA A 358 -2.41 -19.70 -44.84
CA ALA A 358 -3.26 -20.07 -45.96
C ALA A 358 -2.60 -19.77 -47.32
N GLN A 359 -1.92 -18.62 -47.46
CA GLN A 359 -1.19 -18.27 -48.68
C GLN A 359 -0.03 -19.23 -48.95
N ALA A 360 0.78 -19.55 -47.92
CA ALA A 360 1.89 -20.50 -48.08
C ALA A 360 1.39 -21.90 -48.46
N ILE A 361 0.33 -22.39 -47.82
CA ILE A 361 -0.27 -23.71 -48.12
C ILE A 361 -0.86 -23.74 -49.54
N ALA A 362 -1.45 -22.64 -49.99
CA ALA A 362 -1.93 -22.49 -51.36
C ALA A 362 -0.81 -22.41 -52.43
N GLY A 363 0.47 -22.44 -52.00
CA GLY A 363 1.63 -22.39 -52.89
C GLY A 363 2.12 -20.99 -53.24
N ASN A 364 1.52 -19.94 -52.67
CA ASN A 364 1.95 -18.56 -52.86
C ASN A 364 3.15 -18.27 -51.95
N THR A 365 4.32 -18.80 -52.32
CA THR A 365 5.58 -18.61 -51.59
C THR A 365 6.36 -17.39 -52.11
N ASN A 366 7.13 -16.74 -51.24
CA ASN A 366 7.93 -15.55 -51.58
C ASN A 366 9.44 -15.74 -51.32
N THR A 367 9.87 -16.96 -50.97
CA THR A 367 11.27 -17.38 -50.85
C THR A 367 11.38 -18.89 -51.09
N ASP A 368 12.50 -19.32 -51.66
CA ASP A 368 12.88 -20.73 -51.86
C ASP A 368 13.81 -21.25 -50.75
N ALA A 369 14.04 -20.46 -49.70
CA ALA A 369 14.91 -20.83 -48.58
C ALA A 369 14.36 -22.01 -47.78
N LEU A 370 15.27 -22.85 -47.28
CA LEU A 370 14.98 -23.94 -46.34
C LEU A 370 15.31 -23.57 -44.89
N PHE A 371 15.99 -22.45 -44.64
CA PHE A 371 16.40 -22.04 -43.30
C PHE A 371 16.24 -20.53 -43.12
N PHE A 372 16.15 -20.08 -41.86
CA PHE A 372 16.18 -18.66 -41.53
C PHE A 372 16.77 -18.42 -40.14
N PHE A 373 17.29 -17.21 -39.93
CA PHE A 373 17.67 -16.66 -38.64
C PHE A 373 17.31 -15.17 -38.58
N THR A 374 17.41 -14.56 -37.40
CA THR A 374 17.41 -13.10 -37.32
C THR A 374 18.65 -12.54 -38.02
N VAL A 375 18.51 -11.40 -38.70
CA VAL A 375 19.63 -10.75 -39.42
C VAL A 375 20.79 -10.46 -38.46
N SER A 376 20.48 -10.01 -37.25
CA SER A 376 21.49 -9.76 -36.22
C SER A 376 22.28 -11.01 -35.85
N TYR A 377 21.62 -12.17 -35.74
CA TYR A 377 22.30 -13.42 -35.44
C TYR A 377 23.19 -13.87 -36.60
N ALA A 378 22.68 -13.78 -37.83
CA ALA A 378 23.43 -14.15 -39.04
C ALA A 378 24.70 -13.28 -39.19
N GLN A 379 24.61 -11.97 -38.98
CA GLN A 379 25.75 -11.06 -39.05
C GLN A 379 26.77 -11.36 -37.95
N ASN A 380 26.34 -11.51 -36.70
CA ASN A 380 27.23 -11.84 -35.59
C ASN A 380 27.96 -13.18 -35.79
N LEU A 381 27.27 -14.17 -36.38
CA LEU A 381 27.88 -15.46 -36.71
C LEU A 381 28.92 -15.32 -37.82
N HIS A 382 28.64 -14.51 -38.83
CA HIS A 382 29.58 -14.20 -39.91
C HIS A 382 30.83 -13.50 -39.37
N ASP A 383 30.66 -12.40 -38.65
CA ASP A 383 31.78 -11.60 -38.12
C ASP A 383 32.68 -12.43 -37.20
N ARG A 384 32.10 -13.27 -36.34
CA ARG A 384 32.85 -14.17 -35.47
C ARG A 384 33.70 -15.17 -36.26
N GLN A 385 33.14 -15.75 -37.32
CA GLN A 385 33.85 -16.74 -38.13
C GLN A 385 34.98 -16.08 -38.94
N VAL A 386 34.76 -14.89 -39.48
CA VAL A 386 35.79 -14.11 -40.16
C VAL A 386 36.92 -13.71 -39.20
N ALA A 387 36.58 -13.30 -37.98
CA ALA A 387 37.57 -12.99 -36.94
C ALA A 387 38.42 -14.21 -36.52
N GLU A 388 37.86 -15.42 -36.61
CA GLU A 388 38.57 -16.69 -36.41
C GLU A 388 39.38 -17.13 -37.64
N GLY A 389 39.46 -16.33 -38.70
CA GLY A 389 40.17 -16.65 -39.94
C GLY A 389 39.48 -17.70 -40.81
N LYS A 390 38.19 -17.97 -40.57
CA LYS A 390 37.36 -18.87 -41.37
C LYS A 390 36.56 -18.05 -42.38
N GLU A 391 36.09 -18.72 -43.44
CA GLU A 391 35.07 -18.15 -44.32
C GLU A 391 33.83 -17.77 -43.48
N GLY A 392 33.24 -16.61 -43.74
CA GLY A 392 32.11 -16.12 -42.96
C GLY A 392 30.83 -16.89 -43.27
N PHE A 393 29.87 -16.87 -42.35
CA PHE A 393 28.59 -17.55 -42.53
C PHE A 393 27.86 -17.10 -43.79
N LEU A 394 27.73 -15.79 -44.00
CA LEU A 394 27.10 -15.20 -45.19
C LEU A 394 27.83 -15.53 -46.51
N ASP A 395 29.11 -15.88 -46.48
CA ASP A 395 29.86 -16.23 -47.69
C ASP A 395 29.50 -17.66 -48.16
N ARG A 396 29.18 -18.55 -47.22
CA ARG A 396 28.81 -19.96 -47.45
C ARG A 396 27.32 -20.19 -47.71
N THR A 397 26.51 -19.14 -47.65
CA THR A 397 25.07 -19.23 -47.84
C THR A 397 24.61 -18.35 -49.00
N GLU A 398 23.56 -18.77 -49.68
CA GLU A 398 22.79 -17.92 -50.59
C GLU A 398 21.47 -17.60 -49.93
N GLY A 399 21.14 -16.32 -49.81
CA GLY A 399 19.98 -15.91 -49.03
C GLY A 399 19.55 -14.48 -49.27
N VAL A 400 18.33 -14.19 -48.82
CA VAL A 400 17.66 -12.90 -48.94
C VAL A 400 17.21 -12.41 -47.57
N THR A 401 17.34 -11.12 -47.33
CA THR A 401 16.81 -10.48 -46.12
C THR A 401 15.39 -10.00 -46.38
N ILE A 402 14.43 -10.49 -45.58
CA ILE A 402 13.05 -10.02 -45.58
C ILE A 402 12.72 -9.57 -44.16
N ASN A 403 12.51 -8.26 -44.01
CA ASN A 403 12.35 -7.60 -42.70
C ASN A 403 13.52 -7.93 -41.74
N ALA A 404 13.23 -8.47 -40.55
CA ALA A 404 14.24 -8.74 -39.53
C ALA A 404 14.93 -10.11 -39.68
N HIS A 405 14.62 -10.88 -40.72
CA HIS A 405 15.12 -12.24 -40.91
C HIS A 405 15.95 -12.38 -42.19
N TYR A 406 17.02 -13.18 -42.09
CA TYR A 406 17.83 -13.64 -43.20
C TYR A 406 17.42 -15.08 -43.53
N PHE A 407 16.84 -15.27 -44.71
CA PHE A 407 16.36 -16.55 -45.24
C PHE A 407 17.40 -17.11 -46.20
N TYR A 408 17.84 -18.36 -46.02
CA TYR A 408 19.02 -18.87 -46.72
C TYR A 408 18.98 -20.37 -47.03
N ASN A 409 19.82 -20.74 -47.99
CA ASN A 409 20.25 -22.10 -48.33
C ASN A 409 21.79 -22.17 -48.24
N TYR A 410 22.33 -23.36 -47.96
CA TYR A 410 23.78 -23.59 -48.03
C TYR A 410 24.21 -23.78 -49.50
N LYS A 411 25.36 -23.20 -49.86
CA LYS A 411 25.99 -23.37 -51.19
C LYS A 411 26.50 -24.79 -51.42
#